data_AF-A0A936TMS7-F1
#
_entry.id   AF-A0A936TMS7-F1
#
_cell.length_a   1.000
_cell.length_b   1.000
_cell.length_c   1.000
_cell.angle_alpha   90.00
_cell.angle_beta   90.00
_cell.angle_gamma   90.00
#
_symmetry.space_group_name_H-M   'P 1'
#
loop_
_entity.id
_entity.type
_entity.pdbx_description
1 polymer ?
#
loop_
_entity_poly.entity_id
_entity_poly.type
_entity_poly.pdbx_seq_one_letter_code
_entity_poly.pdbx_strand_id
1 'polypeptide(L)'
;MESGSEPCMTVQTVGEFAGKIIRELHEAIIQHEEGVLRGDVEAIHNMRVGIRRMRVALSNFSACMSKADKARLELSLKKLAESLGRVRDLDILITSLRSKNRKITIDDNHAVSGLIKRVRARRRRSMTTLVSFIRGPEFAAMKMEFIGCEESHDKQESNGETV
;
A
#
# COMPACT_ATOMS: atom_id res chain seq x y z
N MET A 1 -50.04 -2.22 -14.00
CA MET A 1 -49.14 -1.23 -14.63
C MET A 1 -48.16 -0.79 -13.56
N GLU A 2 -46.88 -0.96 -13.86
CA GLU A 2 -45.78 -1.15 -12.91
C GLU A 2 -45.58 0.02 -11.94
N SER A 3 -45.47 -0.35 -10.66
CA SER A 3 -44.93 0.46 -9.57
C SER A 3 -43.45 0.71 -9.84
N GLY A 4 -43.11 1.91 -10.30
CA GLY A 4 -41.74 2.40 -10.34
C GLY A 4 -41.21 2.60 -8.92
N SER A 5 -40.46 1.61 -8.42
CA SER A 5 -39.62 1.78 -7.23
C SER A 5 -38.37 2.58 -7.62
N GLU A 6 -38.40 3.89 -7.37
CA GLU A 6 -37.20 4.72 -7.42
C GLU A 6 -36.21 4.22 -6.35
N PRO A 7 -34.94 3.96 -6.68
CA PRO A 7 -33.96 3.56 -5.67
C PRO A 7 -33.68 4.77 -4.79
N CYS A 8 -34.10 4.68 -3.53
CA CYS A 8 -33.77 5.59 -2.46
C CYS A 8 -32.24 5.81 -2.43
N MET A 9 -31.82 7.05 -2.69
CA MET A 9 -30.43 7.49 -2.54
C MET A 9 -30.03 7.32 -1.07
N THR A 10 -29.27 6.26 -0.76
CA THR A 10 -28.70 6.08 0.57
C THR A 10 -27.71 7.20 0.83
N VAL A 11 -28.03 8.05 1.80
CA VAL A 11 -27.11 9.10 2.29
C VAL A 11 -25.99 8.39 3.05
N GLN A 12 -24.90 8.05 2.35
CA GLN A 12 -23.72 7.50 3.00
C GLN A 12 -23.12 8.55 3.94
N THR A 13 -22.82 8.16 5.17
CA THR A 13 -22.07 9.02 6.09
C THR A 13 -20.62 9.13 5.60
N VAL A 14 -19.94 10.21 5.98
CA VAL A 14 -18.51 10.39 5.67
C VAL A 14 -17.66 9.24 6.23
N GLY A 15 -18.07 8.67 7.37
CA GLY A 15 -17.39 7.53 8.00
C GLY A 15 -17.54 6.23 7.19
N GLU A 16 -18.73 5.93 6.68
CA GLU A 16 -18.97 4.76 5.82
C GLU A 16 -18.19 4.85 4.51
N PHE A 17 -18.21 6.03 3.88
CA PHE A 17 -17.45 6.28 2.66
C PHE A 17 -15.93 6.15 2.90
N ALA A 18 -15.43 6.69 4.02
CA ALA A 18 -14.04 6.54 4.43
C ALA A 18 -13.65 5.07 4.60
N GLY A 19 -14.48 4.28 5.30
CA GLY A 19 -14.27 2.86 5.51
C GLY A 19 -14.18 2.09 4.19
N LYS A 20 -15.09 2.38 3.25
CA LYS A 20 -15.08 1.78 1.91
C LYS A 20 -13.78 2.07 1.14
N ILE A 21 -13.39 3.34 1.07
CA ILE A 21 -12.15 3.76 0.35
C ILE A 21 -10.91 3.11 0.98
N ILE A 22 -10.83 3.08 2.31
CA ILE A 22 -9.69 2.47 3.01
C ILE A 22 -9.62 0.97 2.72
N ARG A 23 -10.76 0.27 2.67
CA ARG A 23 -10.83 -1.15 2.31
C ARG A 23 -10.40 -1.42 0.87
N GLU A 24 -10.91 -0.65 -0.08
CA GLU A 24 -10.51 -0.77 -1.50
C GLU A 24 -9.00 -0.55 -1.68
N LEU A 25 -8.43 0.44 -0.97
CA LEU A 25 -7.00 0.71 -1.01
C LEU A 25 -6.18 -0.40 -0.33
N HIS A 26 -6.70 -0.99 0.74
CA HIS A 26 -6.06 -2.12 1.42
C HIS A 26 -6.02 -3.37 0.53
N GLU A 27 -7.15 -3.73 -0.08
CA GLU A 27 -7.23 -4.84 -1.02
C GLU A 27 -6.28 -4.65 -2.21
N ALA A 28 -6.24 -3.43 -2.78
CA ALA A 28 -5.32 -3.12 -3.87
C ALA A 28 -3.83 -3.29 -3.47
N ILE A 29 -3.47 -3.04 -2.21
CA ILE A 29 -2.11 -3.30 -1.71
C ILE A 29 -1.85 -4.81 -1.61
N ILE A 30 -2.81 -5.57 -1.06
CA ILE A 30 -2.66 -7.02 -0.83
C ILE A 30 -2.62 -7.81 -2.15
N GLN A 31 -3.39 -7.42 -3.16
CA GLN A 31 -3.40 -8.08 -4.46
C GLN A 31 -2.01 -8.14 -5.14
N HIS A 32 -1.10 -7.25 -4.75
CA HIS A 32 0.26 -7.22 -5.27
C HIS A 32 1.27 -8.02 -4.43
N GLU A 33 0.88 -8.59 -3.28
CA GLU A 33 1.75 -9.36 -2.39
C GLU A 33 2.49 -10.47 -3.13
N GLU A 34 1.76 -11.32 -3.83
CA GLU A 34 2.26 -12.43 -4.65
C GLU A 34 3.33 -11.98 -5.66
N GLY A 35 3.05 -10.91 -6.41
CA GLY A 35 3.99 -10.36 -7.38
C GLY A 35 5.23 -9.75 -6.73
N VAL A 36 5.05 -9.10 -5.57
CA VAL A 36 6.18 -8.62 -4.78
C VAL A 36 7.02 -9.79 -4.30
N LEU A 37 6.44 -10.88 -3.80
CA LEU A 37 7.21 -12.06 -3.37
C LEU A 37 8.05 -12.68 -4.50
N ARG A 38 7.56 -12.63 -5.75
CA ARG A 38 8.33 -13.02 -6.95
C ARG A 38 9.38 -12.01 -7.39
N GLY A 39 9.33 -10.78 -6.85
CA GLY A 39 10.26 -9.70 -7.19
C GLY A 39 9.89 -8.92 -8.45
N ASP A 40 8.61 -8.99 -8.87
CA ASP A 40 8.07 -8.32 -10.04
C ASP A 40 8.12 -6.80 -9.84
N VAL A 41 8.79 -6.10 -10.77
CA VAL A 41 9.03 -4.65 -10.67
C VAL A 41 7.71 -3.86 -10.67
N GLU A 42 6.75 -4.27 -11.49
CA GLU A 42 5.43 -3.65 -11.58
C GLU A 42 4.61 -3.85 -10.30
N ALA A 43 4.65 -5.06 -9.71
CA ALA A 43 3.97 -5.32 -8.44
C ALA A 43 4.55 -4.46 -7.30
N ILE A 44 5.88 -4.33 -7.23
CA ILE A 44 6.56 -3.43 -6.27
C ILE A 44 6.15 -1.98 -6.50
N HIS A 45 6.06 -1.54 -7.76
CA HIS A 45 5.61 -0.19 -8.09
C HIS A 45 4.16 0.05 -7.67
N ASN A 46 3.24 -0.84 -8.04
CA ASN A 46 1.82 -0.71 -7.75
C ASN A 46 1.54 -0.78 -6.24
N MET A 47 2.19 -1.69 -5.51
CA MET A 47 2.08 -1.77 -4.06
C MET A 47 2.53 -0.45 -3.39
N ARG A 48 3.61 0.18 -3.88
CA ARG A 48 4.04 1.51 -3.39
C ARG A 48 3.01 2.60 -3.67
N VAL A 49 2.41 2.60 -4.86
CA VAL A 49 1.35 3.55 -5.22
C VAL A 49 0.14 3.37 -4.30
N GLY A 50 -0.28 2.12 -4.05
CA GLY A 50 -1.34 1.77 -3.11
C GLY A 50 -1.05 2.30 -1.70
N ILE A 51 0.14 2.03 -1.15
CA ILE A 51 0.52 2.52 0.18
C ILE A 51 0.54 4.05 0.26
N ARG A 52 1.02 4.73 -0.79
CA ARG A 52 1.00 6.19 -0.82
C ARG A 52 -0.43 6.72 -0.79
N ARG A 53 -1.34 6.14 -1.58
CA ARG A 53 -2.77 6.50 -1.60
C ARG A 53 -3.41 6.22 -0.25
N MET A 54 -3.13 5.06 0.36
CA MET A 54 -3.61 4.70 1.69
C MET A 54 -3.20 5.73 2.74
N ARG A 55 -1.93 6.15 2.78
CA ARG A 55 -1.46 7.17 3.74
C ARG A 55 -2.15 8.52 3.55
N VAL A 56 -2.44 8.92 2.31
CA VAL A 56 -3.22 10.13 2.03
C VAL A 56 -4.66 9.97 2.52
N ALA A 57 -5.30 8.83 2.26
CA ALA A 57 -6.64 8.54 2.75
C ALA A 57 -6.71 8.57 4.29
N LEU A 58 -5.76 7.92 5.00
CA LEU A 58 -5.68 7.96 6.46
C LEU A 58 -5.47 9.38 7.02
N SER A 59 -4.74 10.23 6.28
CA SER A 59 -4.58 11.64 6.65
C SER A 59 -5.89 12.41 6.51
N ASN A 60 -6.65 12.17 5.43
CA ASN A 60 -7.90 12.87 5.15
C ASN A 60 -9.04 12.42 6.07
N PHE A 61 -9.07 11.13 6.42
CA PHE A 61 -10.11 10.55 7.27
C PHE A 61 -9.71 10.45 8.74
N SER A 62 -8.72 11.23 9.18
CA SER A 62 -8.20 11.14 10.54
C SER A 62 -9.23 11.47 11.63
N ALA A 63 -10.28 12.23 11.29
CA ALA A 63 -11.38 12.54 12.20
C ALA A 63 -12.32 11.34 12.46
N CYS A 64 -12.31 10.34 11.57
CA CYS A 64 -13.20 9.18 11.62
C CYS A 64 -12.56 7.96 12.31
N MET A 65 -11.35 8.10 12.88
CA MET A 65 -10.59 6.99 13.46
C MET A 65 -9.89 7.41 14.75
N SER A 66 -9.64 6.44 15.63
CA SER A 66 -8.89 6.69 16.86
C SER A 66 -7.44 7.07 16.53
N LYS A 67 -6.86 7.96 17.35
CA LYS A 67 -5.44 8.35 17.19
C LYS A 67 -4.49 7.15 17.33
N ALA A 68 -4.84 6.19 18.18
CA ALA A 68 -4.03 5.00 18.43
C ALA A 68 -4.00 4.07 17.20
N ASP A 69 -5.16 3.82 16.60
CA ASP A 69 -5.28 2.94 15.42
C ASP A 69 -4.60 3.56 14.20
N LYS A 70 -4.81 4.87 14.00
CA LYS A 70 -4.11 5.63 12.97
C LYS A 70 -2.59 5.51 13.11
N ALA A 71 -2.05 5.76 14.31
CA ALA A 71 -0.61 5.75 14.53
C ALA A 71 0.00 4.35 14.30
N ARG A 72 -0.70 3.29 14.74
CA ARG A 72 -0.28 1.90 14.52
C ARG A 72 -0.22 1.57 13.03
N LEU A 73 -1.28 1.89 12.29
CA LEU A 73 -1.35 1.61 10.86
C LEU A 73 -0.35 2.42 10.05
N GLU A 74 -0.20 3.71 10.35
CA GLU A 74 0.79 4.57 9.70
C GLU A 74 2.22 4.05 9.91
N LEU A 75 2.54 3.53 11.10
CA LEU A 75 3.83 2.93 11.39
C LEU A 75 4.09 1.69 10.52
N SER A 76 3.13 0.77 10.44
CA SER A 76 3.22 -0.43 9.59
C SER A 76 3.36 -0.08 8.11
N LEU A 77 2.54 0.85 7.61
CA LEU A 77 2.61 1.35 6.23
C LEU A 77 3.94 2.05 5.94
N LYS A 78 4.49 2.79 6.90
CA LYS A 78 5.79 3.45 6.78
C LYS A 78 6.91 2.43 6.62
N LYS A 79 6.98 1.42 7.50
CA LYS A 79 7.99 0.35 7.43
C LYS A 79 7.94 -0.37 6.08
N LEU A 80 6.74 -0.71 5.63
CA LEU A 80 6.52 -1.36 4.33
C LEU A 80 6.96 -0.45 3.17
N ALA A 81 6.56 0.82 3.19
CA ALA A 81 6.92 1.80 2.15
C ALA A 81 8.44 2.01 2.06
N GLU A 82 9.15 2.06 3.18
CA GLU A 82 10.60 2.18 3.24
C GLU A 82 11.28 0.94 2.63
N SER A 83 10.77 -0.25 2.94
CA SER A 83 11.31 -1.51 2.41
C SER A 83 11.13 -1.62 0.89
N LEU A 84 9.93 -1.31 0.39
CA LEU A 84 9.65 -1.26 -1.03
C LEU A 84 10.46 -0.16 -1.75
N GLY A 85 10.63 1.00 -1.11
CA GLY A 85 11.42 2.11 -1.63
C GLY A 85 12.85 1.71 -1.93
N ARG A 86 13.52 1.03 -0.98
CA ARG A 86 14.89 0.54 -1.17
C ARG A 86 15.05 -0.36 -2.40
N VAL A 87 14.06 -1.18 -2.72
CA VAL A 87 14.09 -2.03 -3.92
C VAL A 87 13.83 -1.20 -5.17
N ARG A 88 12.80 -0.35 -5.15
CA ARG A 88 12.40 0.47 -6.31
C ARG A 88 13.47 1.46 -6.74
N ASP A 89 14.19 2.07 -5.80
CA ASP A 89 15.26 3.02 -6.10
C ASP A 89 16.40 2.34 -6.88
N LEU A 90 16.70 1.09 -6.53
CA LEU A 90 17.69 0.29 -7.25
C LEU A 90 17.18 -0.13 -8.64
N ASP A 91 15.89 -0.41 -8.79
CA ASP A 91 15.27 -0.67 -10.09
C ASP A 91 15.31 0.55 -11.00
N ILE A 92 15.02 1.74 -10.47
CA ILE A 92 15.15 3.00 -11.21
C ILE A 92 16.62 3.23 -11.61
N LEU A 93 17.56 3.01 -10.70
CA LEU A 93 18.98 3.16 -10.99
C LEU A 93 19.47 2.20 -12.09
N ILE A 94 19.08 0.92 -12.03
CA ILE A 94 19.44 -0.06 -13.08
C ILE A 94 18.90 0.38 -14.43
N THR A 95 17.62 0.80 -14.48
CA THR A 95 16.99 1.27 -15.71
C THR A 95 17.68 2.53 -16.25
N SER A 96 18.02 3.49 -15.39
CA SER A 96 18.73 4.70 -15.79
C SER A 96 20.15 4.43 -16.28
N LEU A 97 20.87 3.47 -15.67
CA LEU A 97 22.21 3.10 -16.12
C LEU A 97 22.15 2.45 -17.51
N ARG A 98 21.17 1.56 -17.74
CA ARG A 98 20.98 0.91 -19.04
C ARG A 98 20.58 1.87 -20.15
N SER A 99 19.73 2.86 -19.87
CA SER A 99 19.30 3.83 -20.88
C SER A 99 20.45 4.74 -21.32
N LYS A 100 21.29 5.18 -20.37
CA LYS A 100 22.47 6.03 -20.64
C LYS A 100 23.60 5.28 -21.35
N ASN A 101 23.73 3.96 -21.11
CA ASN A 101 24.79 3.14 -21.70
C ASN A 101 24.72 2.97 -23.23
N ARG A 102 23.61 3.36 -23.87
CA ARG A 102 23.45 3.24 -25.34
C ARG A 102 24.35 4.19 -26.16
N LYS A 103 25.08 5.11 -25.52
CA LYS A 103 25.83 6.19 -26.19
C LYS A 103 27.31 6.27 -25.83
N ILE A 104 27.89 5.22 -25.21
CA ILE A 104 29.25 5.29 -24.63
C ILE A 104 30.21 4.27 -25.25
N THR A 105 31.51 4.48 -25.04
CA THR A 105 32.61 3.68 -25.61
C THR A 105 32.65 2.24 -25.07
N ILE A 106 33.41 1.34 -25.70
CA ILE A 106 33.51 -0.08 -25.30
C ILE A 106 34.07 -0.24 -23.87
N ASP A 107 34.98 0.62 -23.45
CA ASP A 107 35.60 0.55 -22.11
C ASP A 107 34.62 1.01 -21.01
N ASP A 108 33.87 2.09 -21.31
CA ASP A 108 32.77 2.57 -20.44
C ASP A 108 31.67 1.50 -20.26
N ASN A 109 31.42 0.69 -21.30
CA ASN A 109 30.45 -0.39 -21.25
C ASN A 109 30.81 -1.47 -20.20
N HIS A 110 32.10 -1.78 -20.02
CA HIS A 110 32.55 -2.74 -19.00
C HIS A 110 32.38 -2.18 -17.58
N ALA A 111 32.76 -0.92 -17.37
CA ALA A 111 32.59 -0.25 -16.08
C ALA A 111 31.10 -0.17 -15.68
N VAL A 112 30.22 0.24 -16.60
CA VAL A 112 28.77 0.30 -16.38
C VAL A 112 28.19 -1.09 -16.11
N SER A 113 28.63 -2.12 -16.84
CA SER A 113 28.21 -3.50 -16.61
C SER A 113 28.60 -4.00 -15.21
N GLY A 114 29.80 -3.69 -14.75
CA GLY A 114 30.27 -3.99 -13.39
C GLY A 114 29.42 -3.28 -12.33
N LEU A 115 29.08 -2.01 -12.55
CA LEU A 115 28.20 -1.26 -11.64
C LEU A 115 26.80 -1.87 -11.58
N ILE A 116 26.19 -2.21 -12.72
CA ILE A 116 24.87 -2.87 -12.77
C ILE A 116 24.88 -4.19 -11.99
N LYS A 117 25.95 -4.99 -12.10
CA LYS A 117 26.11 -6.23 -11.29
C LYS A 117 26.07 -5.93 -9.79
N ARG A 118 26.78 -4.91 -9.32
CA ARG A 118 26.77 -4.49 -7.89
C ARG A 118 25.40 -4.00 -7.45
N VAL A 119 24.73 -3.17 -8.26
CA VAL A 119 23.39 -2.65 -7.95
C VAL A 119 22.37 -3.80 -7.87
N ARG A 120 22.42 -4.79 -8.77
CA ARG A 120 21.59 -5.99 -8.71
C ARG A 120 21.84 -6.82 -7.44
N ALA A 121 23.09 -6.96 -7.01
CA ALA A 121 23.42 -7.64 -5.76
C ALA A 121 22.85 -6.89 -4.54
N ARG A 122 22.85 -5.55 -4.56
CA ARG A 122 22.16 -4.74 -3.54
C ARG A 122 20.65 -4.92 -3.60
N ARG A 123 20.05 -4.96 -4.80
CA ARG A 123 18.61 -5.19 -5.00
C ARG A 123 18.19 -6.53 -4.39
N ARG A 124 18.95 -7.60 -4.62
CA ARG A 124 18.68 -8.92 -4.03
C ARG A 124 18.68 -8.88 -2.51
N ARG A 125 19.65 -8.19 -1.87
CA ARG A 125 19.68 -8.04 -0.41
C ARG A 125 18.47 -7.28 0.12
N SER A 126 18.11 -6.16 -0.52
CA SER A 126 16.90 -5.40 -0.17
C SER A 126 15.63 -6.23 -0.38
N MET A 127 15.60 -7.07 -1.42
CA MET A 127 14.51 -7.99 -1.69
C MET A 127 14.35 -9.02 -0.57
N THR A 128 15.43 -9.60 -0.06
CA THR A 128 15.38 -10.52 1.08
C THR A 128 14.77 -9.87 2.31
N THR A 129 15.17 -8.63 2.63
CA THR A 129 14.57 -7.87 3.73
C THR A 129 13.08 -7.60 3.51
N LEU A 130 12.69 -7.25 2.28
CA LEU A 130 11.28 -7.03 1.91
C LEU A 130 10.45 -8.31 2.05
N VAL A 131 10.93 -9.43 1.53
CA VAL A 131 10.26 -10.74 1.65
C VAL A 131 10.14 -11.15 3.11
N SER A 132 11.18 -10.94 3.92
CA SER A 132 11.14 -11.22 5.36
C SER A 132 10.09 -10.37 6.08
N PHE A 133 9.90 -9.12 5.67
CA PHE A 133 8.89 -8.24 6.22
C PHE A 133 7.46 -8.71 5.83
N ILE A 134 7.25 -9.01 4.55
CA ILE A 134 5.95 -9.48 4.03
C ILE A 134 5.54 -10.82 4.67
N ARG A 135 6.49 -11.72 4.92
CA ARG A 135 6.23 -12.98 5.63
C ARG A 135 6.16 -12.82 7.16
N GLY A 136 6.44 -11.64 7.68
CA GLY A 136 6.50 -11.36 9.10
C GLY A 136 5.12 -11.16 9.74
N PRO A 137 5.03 -11.25 11.08
CA PRO A 137 3.78 -11.06 11.80
C PRO A 137 3.24 -9.63 11.68
N GLU A 138 4.09 -8.62 11.47
CA GLU A 138 3.65 -7.23 11.28
C GLU A 138 2.78 -7.07 10.03
N PHE A 139 3.18 -7.69 8.91
CA PHE A 139 2.40 -7.65 7.67
C PHE A 139 1.15 -8.52 7.76
N ALA A 140 1.24 -9.68 8.43
CA ALA A 140 0.07 -10.52 8.68
C ALA A 140 -0.99 -9.80 9.54
N ALA A 141 -0.59 -9.13 10.61
CA ALA A 141 -1.47 -8.32 11.44
C ALA A 141 -2.13 -7.21 10.63
N MET A 142 -1.36 -6.49 9.81
CA MET A 142 -1.88 -5.46 8.90
C MET A 142 -2.91 -6.02 7.90
N LYS A 143 -2.78 -7.28 7.45
CA LYS A 143 -3.78 -7.92 6.58
C LYS A 143 -5.06 -8.24 7.34
N MET A 144 -4.96 -8.80 8.55
CA MET A 144 -6.12 -9.25 9.32
C MET A 144 -6.92 -8.10 9.93
N GLU A 145 -6.25 -7.01 10.33
CA GLU A 145 -6.86 -5.84 10.97
C GLU A 145 -8.01 -5.22 10.16
N PHE A 146 -7.98 -5.35 8.83
CA PHE A 146 -9.01 -4.81 7.94
C PHE A 146 -10.09 -5.80 7.52
N ILE A 147 -9.81 -7.10 7.60
CA ILE A 147 -10.79 -8.16 7.33
C ILE A 147 -11.81 -8.23 8.49
N GLY A 148 -11.40 -7.88 9.72
CA GLY A 148 -12.25 -7.92 10.92
C GLY A 148 -13.24 -6.76 11.10
N CYS A 149 -13.29 -5.80 10.18
CA CYS A 149 -14.20 -4.64 10.26
C CYS A 149 -15.46 -4.82 9.37
N GLU A 150 -15.95 -6.05 9.23
CA GLU A 150 -17.31 -6.30 8.81
C GLU A 150 -18.20 -6.34 10.07
N GLU A 151 -19.17 -5.41 10.09
CA GLU A 151 -20.26 -5.32 11.07
C GLU A 151 -19.90 -4.81 12.48
N SER A 152 -19.66 -3.51 12.57
CA SER A 152 -20.16 -2.72 13.71
C SER A 152 -21.06 -1.59 13.21
N HIS A 153 -22.26 -1.96 12.75
CA HIS A 153 -23.41 -1.10 13.01
C HIS A 153 -23.70 -1.19 14.50
N ASP A 154 -22.89 -0.45 15.27
CA ASP A 154 -23.14 -0.29 16.68
C ASP A 154 -24.40 0.54 16.86
N LYS A 155 -25.27 0.00 17.69
CA LYS A 155 -26.41 0.68 18.27
C LYS A 155 -25.89 1.77 19.21
N GLN A 156 -26.84 2.58 19.65
CA GLN A 156 -26.82 3.49 20.79
C GLN A 156 -26.28 4.90 20.48
N GLU A 157 -26.93 5.99 20.87
CA GLU A 157 -28.17 6.24 21.62
C GLU A 157 -28.38 7.76 21.58
N SER A 158 -29.62 8.24 21.54
CA SER A 158 -29.97 9.42 22.34
C SER A 158 -31.30 9.16 23.03
N ASN A 159 -31.21 8.76 24.30
CA ASN A 159 -32.24 8.99 25.30
C ASN A 159 -32.41 10.50 25.54
N GLY A 160 -33.63 10.94 25.85
CA GLY A 160 -33.86 12.27 26.45
C GLY A 160 -35.27 12.86 26.26
N GLU A 161 -36.27 12.27 26.92
CA GLU A 161 -37.19 12.97 27.84
C GLU A 161 -37.79 14.34 27.43
N THR A 162 -39.12 14.42 27.25
CA THR A 162 -39.91 15.62 27.64
C THR A 162 -41.40 15.27 27.88
N VAL A 163 -41.79 15.35 29.17
CA VAL A 163 -43.13 15.47 29.82
C VAL A 163 -44.13 14.31 29.72
#